data_AF-A0A2W7B3M5-F1
#
_entry.id   AF-A0A2W7B3M5-F1
#
_cell.length_a   1.000
_cell.length_b   1.000
_cell.length_c   1.000
_cell.angle_alpha   90.00
_cell.angle_beta   90.00
_cell.angle_gamma   90.00
#
_symmetry.space_group_name_H-M   'P 1'
#
loop_
_entity.id
_entity.type
_entity.pdbx_description
1 polymer ?
#
loop_
_entity_poly.entity_id
_entity_poly.type
_entity_poly.pdbx_seq_one_letter_code
_entity_poly.pdbx_strand_id
1 'polypeptide(L)' 'LEAANHVIAALGQGQPAEILPVIPDEPHIQALRSVNRWVRQGLQGLPSFWLP' A
#
# COMPACT_ATOMS: atom_id res chain seq x y z
N LEU A 1 1.17 -0.63 -10.09
CA LEU A 1 1.81 -0.49 -11.42
C LEU A 1 2.28 -1.84 -11.93
N GLU A 2 3.07 -2.59 -11.16
CA GLU A 2 3.56 -3.93 -11.55
C GLU A 2 2.45 -4.91 -11.98
N ALA A 3 1.40 -5.07 -11.18
CA ALA A 3 0.26 -5.92 -11.55
C ALA A 3 -0.42 -5.48 -12.86
N ALA A 4 -0.52 -4.16 -13.09
CA ALA A 4 -1.08 -3.63 -14.34
C ALA A 4 -0.16 -3.90 -15.54
N ASN A 5 1.17 -3.80 -15.36
CA ASN A 5 2.14 -4.16 -16.39
C ASN A 5 2.05 -5.64 -16.77
N HIS A 6 1.80 -6.53 -15.81
CA HIS A 6 1.55 -7.95 -16.11
C HIS A 6 0.29 -8.16 -16.96
N VAL A 7 -0.78 -7.40 -16.70
CA VAL A 7 -2.00 -7.46 -17.53
C VAL A 7 -1.73 -6.96 -18.95
N ILE A 8 -1.00 -5.85 -19.10
CA ILE A 8 -0.58 -5.32 -20.40
C ILE A 8 0.26 -6.35 -21.16
N ALA A 9 1.21 -7.01 -20.49
CA ALA A 9 2.03 -8.06 -21.07
C ALA A 9 1.20 -9.28 -21.50
N ALA A 10 0.17 -9.67 -20.72
CA ALA A 10 -0.68 -10.81 -21.03
C ALA A 10 -1.65 -10.52 -22.20
N LEU A 11 -2.16 -9.29 -22.29
CA LEU A 11 -3.14 -8.90 -23.31
C LEU A 11 -2.51 -8.29 -24.56
N GLY A 12 -1.23 -7.91 -24.51
CA GLY A 12 -0.52 -7.23 -25.60
C GLY A 12 -1.09 -5.85 -25.94
N GLN A 13 -1.84 -5.25 -25.02
CA GLN A 13 -2.54 -3.97 -25.22
C GLN A 13 -2.15 -2.97 -24.13
N GLY A 14 -1.86 -1.74 -24.55
CA GLY A 14 -1.43 -0.64 -23.68
C GLY A 14 0.09 -0.44 -23.67
N GLN A 15 0.55 0.45 -22.79
CA GLN A 15 1.97 0.76 -22.62
C GLN A 15 2.35 0.46 -21.16
N PRO A 16 3.39 -0.38 -20.93
CA PRO A 16 3.84 -0.66 -19.57
C PRO A 16 4.34 0.62 -18.92
N ALA A 17 3.97 0.82 -17.66
CA ALA A 17 4.42 1.95 -16.87
C ALA A 17 5.82 1.67 -16.31
N GLU A 18 6.68 2.69 -16.31
CA GLU A 18 7.93 2.63 -15.57
C GLU A 18 7.65 2.54 -14.06
N ILE A 19 8.26 1.56 -13.41
CA ILE A 19 8.13 1.38 -11.96
C ILE A 19 9.27 2.15 -11.31
N LEU A 20 8.93 3.30 -10.73
CA LEU A 20 9.88 4.07 -9.93
C LEU A 20 10.28 3.29 -8.67
N PRO A 21 11.55 3.36 -8.24
CA PRO A 21 11.99 2.72 -7.01
C PRO A 21 11.27 3.32 -5.80
N VAL A 22 11.02 2.48 -4.80
CA VAL A 22 10.44 2.92 -3.53
C VAL A 22 11.44 3.79 -2.80
N ILE A 23 11.09 5.05 -2.59
CA ILE A 23 11.88 5.98 -1.77
C ILE A 23 11.55 5.68 -0.30
N PRO A 24 12.56 5.53 0.58
CA PRO A 24 12.33 5.37 2.01
C PRO A 24 11.53 6.55 2.58
N ASP A 25 10.58 6.26 3.46
CA ASP A 25 9.83 7.30 4.18
C ASP A 25 10.81 8.22 4.94
N GLU A 26 10.55 9.52 4.97
CA GLU A 26 11.25 10.43 5.87
C GLU A 26 11.04 9.99 7.33
N PRO A 27 11.99 10.27 8.25
CA PRO A 27 11.93 9.79 9.63
C PRO A 27 10.61 10.16 10.35
N HIS A 28 10.05 11.34 10.05
CA HIS A 28 8.78 11.76 10.63
C HIS A 28 7.58 10.98 10.06
N ILE A 29 7.57 10.67 8.76
CA ILE A 29 6.54 9.83 8.14
C ILE A 29 6.62 8.41 8.66
N GLN A 30 7.83 7.86 8.78
CA GLN A 30 8.05 6.52 9.31
C GLN A 30 7.54 6.39 10.76
N ALA A 31 7.80 7.40 11.60
CA ALA A 31 7.31 7.46 12.98
C ALA A 31 5.77 7.53 13.03
N LEU A 32 5.12 8.36 12.23
CA LEU A 32 3.66 8.43 12.20
C LEU A 32 3.04 7.13 11.66
N ARG A 33 3.68 6.48 10.68
CA ARG A 33 3.23 5.21 10.12
C ARG A 33 3.37 4.06 11.11
N SER A 34 4.42 4.04 11.96
CA SER A 34 4.54 3.03 13.01
C SER A 34 3.44 3.19 14.05
N VAL A 35 3.12 4.43 14.48
CA VAL A 35 2.02 4.72 15.40
C VAL A 35 0.67 4.28 14.81
N ASN A 36 0.37 4.64 13.56
CA ASN A 36 -0.88 4.24 12.90
C ASN A 36 -1.03 2.71 12.83
N ARG A 37 0.04 1.99 12.48
CA ARG A 37 0.02 0.52 12.46
C ARG A 37 -0.23 -0.06 13.84
N TRP A 38 0.40 0.48 14.87
CA TRP A 38 0.21 0.04 16.26
C TRP A 38 -1.23 0.26 16.72
N VAL A 39 -1.79 1.44 16.46
CA VAL A 39 -3.20 1.74 16.76
C VAL A 39 -4.13 0.79 16.03
N ARG A 40 -3.96 0.61 14.71
CA ARG A 40 -4.81 -0.31 13.93
C ARG A 40 -4.74 -1.74 14.43
N GLN A 41 -3.55 -2.22 14.78
CA GLN A 41 -3.36 -3.58 15.29
C GLN A 41 -4.03 -3.76 16.66
N GLY A 42 -3.98 -2.74 17.53
CA GLY A 42 -4.74 -2.74 18.79
C GLY A 42 -6.26 -2.75 18.57
N LEU A 43 -6.75 -2.08 17.52
CA LEU A 43 -8.17 -2.02 17.18
C LEU A 43 -8.69 -3.27 16.46
N GLN A 44 -7.83 -4.07 15.83
CA GLN A 44 -8.25 -5.30 15.11
C GLN A 44 -8.87 -6.37 16.02
N GLY A 45 -8.66 -6.29 17.34
CA GLY A 45 -9.30 -7.16 18.33
C GLY A 45 -10.68 -6.68 18.81
N LEU A 46 -11.13 -5.50 18.39
CA LEU A 46 -12.44 -4.96 18.76
C LEU A 46 -13.52 -5.47 17.81
N PRO A 47 -14.74 -5.75 18.30
CA PRO A 47 -15.85 -6.17 17.46
C PRO A 47 -16.10 -5.13 16.36
N SER A 48 -16.32 -5.61 15.12
CA SER A 48 -16.48 -4.84 13.88
C SER A 48 -17.70 -3.91 13.84
N PHE A 49 -18.35 -3.66 14.97
CA PHE A 49 -19.57 -2.86 15.09
C PHE A 49 -19.40 -1.40 14.62
N TRP A 50 -18.16 -0.92 14.45
CA TRP A 50 -17.80 0.47 14.16
C TRP A 50 -17.07 0.71 12.83
N LEU A 51 -16.80 -0.32 12.03
CA LEU A 51 -16.23 -0.15 10.68
C LEU A 51 -17.30 -0.52 9.64
N PRO A 52 -17.62 0.34 8.66
CA PRO A 52 -18.44 -0.06 7.52
C PRO A 52 -17.76 -1.14 6.68
#